data_AF-A0A922MU78-F1
#
_entry.id   AF-A0A922MU78-F1
#
_cell.length_a   1.000
_cell.length_b   1.000
_cell.length_c   1.000
_cell.angle_alpha   90.00
_cell.angle_beta   90.00
_cell.angle_gamma   90.00
#
_symmetry.space_group_name_H-M   'P 1'
#
loop_
_entity.id
_entity.type
_entity.pdbx_description
1 polymer ?
#
loop_
_entity_poly.entity_id
_entity_poly.type
_entity_poly.pdbx_seq_one_letter_code
_entity_poly.pdbx_strand_id
1 'polypeptide(L)'
;MGNPVLSRDSIADYSSIFYQWGLIDSQGLLAVKPLQDEYNKAVLREELLNKLDDISMQQQTFNILVDSINHLDDFVEFIRRPEVSEALHVGTIQFAFHNGTTHKRLTPDFLSEVRSKVEMLLNHYRILIYCGQMDLTAPCVPNAKARRKHWHWNKRNEFLNASRTPWWFDERVAGGLELPLPPNYHVVPQDTAAYVDDDLEGISKTILQIPGDPPSGTQAVMVVSLVLNVLLILAIVCGAVYGLRWKRRTDAYNYKTVDETSITTSTMF
;
A
#
# COMPACT_ATOMS: atom_id res chain seq x y z
N MET A 1 1.21 13.37 -14.77
CA MET A 1 2.40 12.57 -14.43
C MET A 1 2.36 12.29 -12.93
N GLY A 2 2.22 11.01 -12.55
CA GLY A 2 2.28 10.57 -11.16
C GLY A 2 3.71 10.26 -10.75
N ASN A 3 4.15 10.79 -9.60
CA ASN A 3 5.45 10.56 -8.98
C ASN A 3 6.65 10.61 -9.96
N PRO A 4 6.74 11.61 -10.88
CA PRO A 4 7.78 11.56 -11.90
C PRO A 4 9.14 11.94 -11.32
N VAL A 5 10.17 11.14 -11.62
CA VAL A 5 11.58 11.52 -11.46
C VAL A 5 12.04 12.16 -12.76
N LEU A 6 12.27 13.48 -12.73
CA LEU A 6 12.56 14.27 -13.95
C LEU A 6 14.00 14.76 -14.01
N SER A 7 14.72 14.65 -12.90
CA SER A 7 16.10 15.09 -12.79
C SER A 7 16.71 14.48 -11.53
N ARG A 8 18.02 14.26 -11.54
CA ARG A 8 18.71 13.62 -10.40
C ARG A 8 18.61 14.42 -9.10
N ASP A 9 18.66 15.74 -9.18
CA ASP A 9 18.54 16.63 -8.02
C ASP A 9 17.17 16.54 -7.33
N SER A 10 16.13 16.11 -8.05
CA SER A 10 14.78 15.91 -7.50
C SER A 10 14.69 14.76 -6.49
N ILE A 11 15.67 13.85 -6.53
CA ILE A 11 15.79 12.67 -5.66
C ILE A 11 17.16 12.58 -4.98
N ALA A 12 17.91 13.69 -4.91
CA ALA A 12 19.29 13.66 -4.42
C ALA A 12 19.44 13.37 -2.91
N ASP A 13 18.38 13.52 -2.11
CA ASP A 13 18.46 13.53 -0.64
C ASP A 13 17.50 12.50 -0.02
N TYR A 14 17.69 11.22 -0.35
CA TYR A 14 16.88 10.12 0.21
C TYR A 14 17.05 9.98 1.72
N SER A 15 18.29 10.10 2.22
CA SER A 15 18.57 9.88 3.64
C SER A 15 17.77 10.83 4.54
N SER A 16 17.60 12.09 4.13
CA SER A 16 16.80 13.05 4.88
C SER A 16 15.32 12.69 4.94
N ILE A 17 14.78 12.06 3.89
CA ILE A 17 13.37 11.62 3.88
C ILE A 17 13.18 10.47 4.85
N PHE A 18 14.03 9.45 4.80
CA PHE A 18 13.96 8.33 5.75
C PHE A 18 14.05 8.83 7.20
N TYR A 19 14.92 9.81 7.48
CA TYR A 19 15.03 10.42 8.80
C TYR A 19 13.79 11.23 9.20
N GLN A 20 13.28 12.11 8.31
CA GLN A 20 12.09 12.92 8.58
C GLN A 20 10.85 12.07 8.85
N TRP A 21 10.81 10.88 8.25
CA TRP A 21 9.72 9.92 8.40
C TRP A 21 9.89 9.01 9.62
N GLY A 22 10.99 9.15 10.37
CA GLY A 22 11.29 8.33 11.54
C GLY A 22 11.67 6.89 11.20
N LEU A 23 11.97 6.59 9.93
CA LEU A 23 12.40 5.27 9.48
C LEU A 23 13.85 4.96 9.87
N ILE A 24 14.64 6.01 10.04
CA ILE A 24 16.01 5.94 10.56
C ILE A 24 16.21 7.06 11.58
N ASP A 25 17.11 6.86 12.54
CA ASP A 25 17.49 7.87 13.51
C ASP A 25 18.77 8.63 13.09
N SER A 26 19.33 9.43 13.99
CA SER A 26 20.58 10.15 13.73
C SER A 26 21.78 9.22 13.48
N GLN A 27 21.80 8.03 14.07
CA GLN A 27 22.86 7.05 13.83
C GLN A 27 22.70 6.43 12.43
N GLY A 28 21.47 6.12 12.03
CA GLY A 28 21.16 5.69 10.66
C GLY A 28 21.59 6.72 9.61
N LEU A 29 21.31 8.01 9.84
CA LEU A 29 21.81 9.10 8.98
C LEU A 29 23.34 9.11 8.85
N LEU A 30 24.06 8.96 9.97
CA LEU A 30 25.52 8.91 9.97
C LEU A 30 26.05 7.68 9.22
N ALA A 31 25.38 6.53 9.39
CA ALA A 31 25.76 5.27 8.76
C ALA A 31 25.66 5.31 7.23
N VAL A 32 24.63 5.99 6.68
CA VAL A 32 24.43 6.08 5.21
C VAL A 32 25.11 7.29 4.58
N LYS A 33 25.66 8.22 5.37
CA LYS A 33 26.28 9.45 4.87
C LYS A 33 27.33 9.21 3.77
N PRO A 34 28.26 8.23 3.87
CA PRO A 34 29.23 7.99 2.80
C PRO A 34 28.56 7.61 1.47
N LEU A 35 27.54 6.73 1.52
CA LEU A 35 26.77 6.33 0.35
C LEU A 35 25.95 7.49 -0.22
N GLN A 36 25.41 8.35 0.64
CA GLN A 36 24.69 9.55 0.23
C GLN A 36 25.61 10.56 -0.46
N ASP A 37 26.83 10.76 0.05
CA ASP A 37 27.86 11.61 -0.56
C ASP A 37 28.35 11.05 -1.91
N GLU A 38 28.46 9.73 -2.02
CA GLU A 38 28.81 9.04 -3.26
C GLU A 38 27.69 9.10 -4.29
N TYR A 39 26.44 8.86 -3.88
CA TYR A 39 25.27 9.04 -4.74
C TYR A 39 25.20 10.46 -5.30
N ASN A 40 25.62 11.47 -4.53
CA ASN A 40 25.74 12.86 -4.96
C ASN A 40 26.90 13.12 -5.96
N LYS A 41 27.85 12.19 -6.11
CA LYS A 41 28.98 12.30 -7.06
C LYS A 41 28.86 11.38 -8.27
N ALA A 42 28.57 10.10 -8.06
CA ALA A 42 28.86 9.01 -9.00
C ALA A 42 27.64 8.16 -9.40
N VAL A 43 26.39 8.63 -9.16
CA VAL A 43 25.19 7.99 -9.74
C VAL A 43 24.89 6.58 -9.16
N LEU A 44 25.48 6.21 -8.02
CA LEU A 44 25.18 4.94 -7.34
C LEU A 44 23.91 5.01 -6.47
N ARG A 45 22.74 5.11 -7.12
CA ARG A 45 21.42 5.20 -6.47
C ARG A 45 21.07 3.93 -5.70
N GLU A 46 21.27 2.78 -6.34
CA GLU A 46 20.77 1.50 -5.85
C GLU A 46 21.44 1.06 -4.55
N GLU A 47 22.74 1.32 -4.38
CA GLU A 47 23.47 0.98 -3.15
C GLU A 47 22.97 1.76 -1.94
N LEU A 48 22.73 3.07 -2.13
CA LEU A 48 22.16 3.93 -1.09
C LEU A 48 20.76 3.45 -0.70
N LEU A 49 19.88 3.22 -1.68
CA LEU A 49 18.51 2.77 -1.42
C LEU A 49 18.47 1.40 -0.75
N ASN A 50 19.23 0.42 -1.27
CA ASN A 50 19.32 -0.90 -0.66
C ASN A 50 19.78 -0.81 0.80
N LYS A 51 20.75 0.09 1.10
CA LYS A 51 21.20 0.25 2.48
C LYS A 51 20.15 0.91 3.36
N LEU A 52 19.45 1.92 2.85
CA LEU A 52 18.35 2.58 3.55
C LEU A 52 17.22 1.61 3.85
N ASP A 53 16.82 0.79 2.89
CA ASP A 53 15.78 -0.23 3.02
C ASP A 53 16.15 -1.27 4.08
N ASP A 54 17.40 -1.76 4.05
CA ASP A 54 17.96 -2.69 5.05
C ASP A 54 17.87 -2.14 6.48
N ILE A 55 18.37 -0.92 6.72
CA ILE A 55 18.41 -0.36 8.08
C ILE A 55 17.04 0.11 8.58
N SER A 56 16.10 0.38 7.68
CA SER A 56 14.72 0.77 8.01
C SER A 56 13.74 -0.40 7.96
N MET A 57 14.24 -1.62 7.69
CA MET A 57 13.47 -2.85 7.55
C MET A 57 12.30 -2.73 6.55
N GLN A 58 12.46 -1.90 5.51
CA GLN A 58 11.46 -1.74 4.47
C GLN A 58 11.61 -2.87 3.44
N GLN A 59 10.51 -3.58 3.15
CA GLN A 59 10.50 -4.61 2.10
C GLN A 59 10.22 -4.02 0.71
N GLN A 60 9.68 -2.80 0.65
CA GLN A 60 9.39 -2.03 -0.55
C GLN A 60 9.40 -0.53 -0.24
N THR A 61 9.53 0.31 -1.27
CA THR A 61 9.63 1.77 -1.14
C THR A 61 8.54 2.56 -1.88
N PHE A 62 7.51 1.90 -2.41
CA PHE A 62 6.38 2.53 -3.11
C PHE A 62 5.32 3.09 -2.16
N ASN A 63 5.15 2.49 -0.98
CA ASN A 63 4.22 2.96 0.05
C ASN A 63 4.63 2.41 1.43
N ILE A 64 5.13 3.26 2.31
CA ILE A 64 5.61 2.85 3.65
C ILE A 64 4.54 2.26 4.57
N LEU A 65 3.25 2.40 4.24
CA LEU A 65 2.15 1.90 5.06
C LEU A 65 1.81 0.45 4.71
N VAL A 66 2.48 -0.13 3.72
CA VAL A 66 2.18 -1.46 3.21
C VAL A 66 3.46 -2.28 3.19
N ASP A 67 3.45 -3.42 3.86
CA ASP A 67 4.63 -4.26 3.97
C ASP A 67 4.97 -4.98 2.65
N SER A 68 3.99 -5.26 1.77
CA SER A 68 4.23 -6.00 0.53
C SER A 68 3.38 -5.53 -0.66
N ILE A 69 3.88 -5.82 -1.86
CA ILE A 69 3.19 -5.56 -3.13
C ILE A 69 2.45 -6.80 -3.68
N ASN A 70 2.16 -7.77 -2.83
CA ASN A 70 1.61 -9.08 -3.22
C ASN A 70 0.22 -8.98 -3.88
N HIS A 71 -0.47 -7.85 -3.75
CA HIS A 71 -1.73 -7.59 -4.46
C HIS A 71 -1.58 -7.58 -5.99
N LEU A 72 -0.35 -7.54 -6.52
CA LEU A 72 -0.09 -7.66 -7.94
C LEU A 72 -0.20 -9.10 -8.46
N ASP A 73 -0.13 -10.11 -7.60
CA ASP A 73 -0.18 -11.52 -8.00
C ASP A 73 -1.54 -11.87 -8.62
N ASP A 74 -2.63 -11.32 -8.08
CA ASP A 74 -3.98 -11.51 -8.61
C ASP A 74 -4.11 -11.00 -10.06
N PHE A 75 -3.53 -9.83 -10.35
CA PHE A 75 -3.49 -9.26 -11.70
C PHE A 75 -2.64 -10.12 -12.64
N VAL A 76 -1.47 -10.55 -12.18
CA VAL A 76 -0.56 -11.40 -12.96
C VAL A 76 -1.20 -12.75 -13.27
N GLU A 77 -1.95 -13.34 -12.34
CA GLU A 77 -2.71 -14.57 -12.58
C GLU A 77 -3.83 -14.34 -13.58
N PHE A 78 -4.61 -13.26 -13.41
CA PHE A 78 -5.70 -12.91 -14.31
C PHE A 78 -5.23 -12.69 -15.75
N ILE A 79 -4.22 -11.85 -15.97
CA ILE A 79 -3.75 -11.48 -17.31
C ILE A 79 -3.14 -12.67 -18.07
N ARG A 80 -2.65 -13.70 -17.35
CA ARG A 80 -2.06 -14.91 -17.91
C ARG A 80 -3.07 -16.00 -18.27
N ARG A 81 -4.35 -15.81 -17.94
CA ARG A 81 -5.39 -16.79 -18.30
C ARG A 81 -5.46 -16.94 -19.82
N PRO A 82 -5.59 -18.18 -20.35
CA PRO A 82 -5.66 -18.41 -21.79
C PRO A 82 -6.75 -17.58 -22.48
N GLU A 83 -7.93 -17.51 -21.88
CA GLU A 83 -9.06 -16.74 -22.40
C GLU A 83 -8.79 -15.24 -22.45
N VAL A 84 -8.05 -14.69 -21.49
CA VAL A 84 -7.66 -13.27 -21.46
C VAL A 84 -6.57 -12.99 -22.50
N SER A 85 -5.57 -13.85 -22.57
CA SER A 85 -4.48 -13.74 -23.55
C SER A 85 -4.99 -13.87 -25.00
N GLU A 86 -5.95 -14.77 -25.23
CA GLU A 86 -6.62 -14.93 -26.52
C GLU A 86 -7.42 -13.68 -26.87
N ALA A 87 -8.22 -13.15 -25.93
CA ALA A 87 -9.00 -11.93 -26.14
C ALA A 87 -8.15 -10.68 -26.42
N LEU A 88 -6.94 -10.60 -25.83
CA LEU A 88 -5.98 -9.53 -26.10
C LEU A 88 -5.16 -9.75 -27.39
N HIS A 89 -5.31 -10.91 -28.04
CA HIS A 89 -4.56 -11.31 -29.23
C HIS A 89 -3.03 -11.24 -29.07
N VAL A 90 -2.50 -11.56 -27.89
CA VAL A 90 -1.04 -11.51 -27.61
C VAL A 90 -0.29 -12.75 -28.10
N GLY A 91 -1.01 -13.77 -28.58
CA GLY A 91 -0.42 -15.02 -29.06
C GLY A 91 0.28 -15.78 -27.94
N THR A 92 1.56 -16.14 -28.16
CA THR A 92 2.37 -16.91 -27.21
C THR A 92 3.27 -16.05 -26.32
N ILE A 93 3.11 -14.72 -26.36
CA ILE A 93 3.93 -13.79 -25.58
C ILE A 93 3.59 -13.94 -24.10
N GLN A 94 4.60 -14.31 -23.30
CA GLN A 94 4.45 -14.45 -21.85
C GLN A 94 4.43 -13.07 -21.18
N PHE A 95 3.42 -12.83 -20.35
CA PHE A 95 3.35 -11.61 -19.55
C PHE A 95 4.42 -11.60 -18.45
N ALA A 96 5.21 -10.54 -18.41
CA ALA A 96 6.17 -10.24 -17.36
C ALA A 96 5.92 -8.84 -16.81
N PHE A 97 5.63 -8.74 -15.51
CA PHE A 97 5.35 -7.46 -14.86
C PHE A 97 6.58 -6.54 -14.83
N HIS A 98 7.77 -7.11 -14.66
CA HIS A 98 9.04 -6.39 -14.67
C HIS A 98 10.09 -7.16 -15.48
N ASN A 99 10.86 -6.44 -16.28
CA ASN A 99 11.98 -6.99 -17.04
C ASN A 99 13.32 -6.40 -16.54
N GLY A 100 14.05 -7.17 -15.74
CA GLY A 100 15.32 -6.73 -15.16
C GLY A 100 16.41 -6.44 -16.20
N THR A 101 16.36 -7.06 -17.38
CA THR A 101 17.31 -6.77 -18.48
C THR A 101 17.04 -5.38 -19.06
N THR A 102 15.79 -5.06 -19.33
CA THR A 102 15.39 -3.72 -19.79
C THR A 102 15.72 -2.66 -18.75
N HIS A 103 15.40 -2.92 -17.47
CA HIS A 103 15.71 -2.00 -16.37
C HIS A 103 17.21 -1.67 -16.33
N LYS A 104 18.08 -2.69 -16.29
CA LYS A 104 19.54 -2.50 -16.26
C LYS A 104 20.08 -1.73 -17.45
N ARG A 105 19.49 -1.91 -18.63
CA ARG A 105 19.90 -1.20 -19.86
C ARG A 105 19.47 0.26 -19.86
N LEU A 106 18.37 0.60 -19.18
CA LEU A 106 17.82 1.96 -19.09
C LEU A 106 18.23 2.70 -17.80
N THR A 107 18.95 2.07 -16.88
CA THR A 107 19.46 2.71 -15.66
C THR A 107 20.18 4.05 -15.94
N PRO A 108 21.02 4.19 -16.99
CA PRO A 108 21.62 5.48 -17.32
C PRO A 108 20.62 6.57 -17.72
N ASP A 109 19.53 6.20 -18.41
CA ASP A 109 18.50 7.14 -18.88
C ASP A 109 17.66 7.71 -17.74
N PHE A 110 17.42 6.91 -16.69
CA PHE A 110 16.63 7.33 -15.52
C PHE A 110 17.22 8.56 -14.81
N LEU A 111 18.52 8.80 -14.98
CA LEU A 111 19.23 9.91 -14.34
C LEU A 111 19.57 11.04 -15.32
N SER A 112 19.07 10.95 -16.55
CA SER A 112 19.18 12.02 -17.52
C SER A 112 18.32 13.23 -17.12
N GLU A 113 18.81 14.42 -17.45
CA GLU A 113 18.10 15.67 -17.21
C GLU A 113 17.03 15.86 -18.30
N VAL A 114 15.73 15.81 -17.93
CA VAL A 114 14.62 16.04 -18.86
C VAL A 114 13.94 17.40 -18.66
N ARG A 115 14.39 18.21 -17.70
CA ARG A 115 13.79 19.50 -17.36
C ARG A 115 13.57 20.43 -18.54
N SER A 116 14.52 20.58 -19.45
CA SER A 116 14.39 21.50 -20.60
C SER A 116 13.22 21.13 -21.52
N LYS A 117 12.95 19.83 -21.69
CA LYS A 117 11.79 19.34 -22.45
C LYS A 117 10.49 19.66 -21.71
N VAL A 118 10.48 19.50 -20.39
CA VAL A 118 9.29 19.81 -19.56
C VAL A 118 9.02 21.32 -19.53
N GLU A 119 10.04 22.16 -19.41
CA GLU A 119 9.92 23.62 -19.48
C GLU A 119 9.37 24.08 -20.83
N MET A 120 9.86 23.51 -21.93
CA MET A 120 9.32 23.75 -23.27
C MET A 120 7.83 23.38 -23.33
N LEU A 121 7.43 22.22 -22.79
CA LEU A 121 6.03 21.81 -22.77
C LEU A 121 5.18 22.74 -21.90
N LEU A 122 5.66 23.15 -20.72
CA LEU A 122 4.94 24.07 -19.82
C LEU A 122 4.64 25.43 -20.45
N ASN A 123 5.45 25.88 -21.41
CA ASN A 123 5.18 27.12 -22.14
C ASN A 123 3.95 27.02 -23.06
N HIS A 124 3.53 25.80 -23.43
CA HIS A 124 2.50 25.56 -24.44
C HIS A 124 1.34 24.68 -23.96
N TYR A 125 1.54 23.89 -22.91
CA TYR A 125 0.61 22.87 -22.44
C TYR A 125 0.45 22.92 -20.92
N ARG A 126 -0.77 22.60 -20.47
CA ARG A 126 -1.04 22.36 -19.05
C ARG A 126 -0.50 20.98 -18.69
N ILE A 127 0.34 20.92 -17.66
CA ILE A 127 0.91 19.67 -17.15
C ILE A 127 0.47 19.48 -15.71
N LEU A 128 -0.25 18.39 -15.43
CA LEU A 128 -0.55 17.96 -14.08
C LEU A 128 0.54 17.04 -13.57
N ILE A 129 1.14 17.41 -12.43
CA ILE A 129 2.04 16.53 -11.68
C ILE A 129 1.45 16.32 -10.30
N TYR A 130 1.14 15.07 -9.99
CA TYR A 130 0.72 14.64 -8.67
C TYR A 130 1.79 13.74 -8.06
N CYS A 131 1.91 13.76 -6.74
CA CYS A 131 2.79 12.83 -6.04
C CYS A 131 2.15 12.25 -4.78
N GLY A 132 2.28 10.94 -4.61
CA GLY A 132 1.89 10.25 -3.38
C GLY A 132 2.85 10.61 -2.26
N GLN A 133 2.30 11.06 -1.13
CA GLN A 133 3.14 11.46 0.01
C GLN A 133 3.95 10.29 0.58
N MET A 134 3.42 9.05 0.53
CA MET A 134 4.01 7.83 1.11
C MET A 134 5.04 7.11 0.23
N ASP A 135 5.37 7.67 -0.94
CA ASP A 135 6.35 7.08 -1.85
C ASP A 135 7.78 7.50 -1.47
N LEU A 136 8.63 6.52 -1.14
CA LEU A 136 10.05 6.71 -0.87
C LEU A 136 10.93 6.58 -2.12
N THR A 137 10.44 5.96 -3.20
CA THR A 137 11.13 5.84 -4.49
C THR A 137 11.23 7.19 -5.19
N ALA A 138 10.16 7.99 -5.17
CA ALA A 138 10.14 9.34 -5.72
C ALA A 138 9.50 10.34 -4.73
N PRO A 139 10.19 10.69 -3.63
CA PRO A 139 9.61 11.47 -2.54
C PRO A 139 9.04 12.81 -3.00
N CYS A 140 7.77 13.05 -2.67
CA CYS A 140 6.98 14.17 -3.19
C CYS A 140 7.58 15.54 -2.84
N VAL A 141 8.03 15.73 -1.60
CA VAL A 141 8.53 17.03 -1.10
C VAL A 141 9.86 17.45 -1.76
N PRO A 142 10.92 16.61 -1.80
CA PRO A 142 12.14 16.90 -2.55
C PRO A 142 11.88 17.18 -4.03
N ASN A 143 11.07 16.35 -4.67
CA ASN A 143 10.70 16.52 -6.08
C ASN A 143 10.01 17.87 -6.31
N ALA A 144 9.05 18.25 -5.46
CA ALA A 144 8.37 19.54 -5.54
C ALA A 144 9.31 20.73 -5.26
N LYS A 145 10.29 20.56 -4.35
CA LYS A 145 11.29 21.58 -4.02
C LYS A 145 12.25 21.82 -5.18
N ALA A 146 12.75 20.76 -5.81
CA ALA A 146 13.63 20.84 -6.97
C ALA A 146 12.96 21.61 -8.13
N ARG A 147 11.70 21.29 -8.43
CA ARG A 147 10.91 21.98 -9.46
C ARG A 147 10.82 23.50 -9.22
N ARG A 148 10.45 23.94 -8.02
CA ARG A 148 10.39 25.39 -7.68
C ARG A 148 11.74 26.07 -7.83
N LYS A 149 12.80 25.37 -7.43
CA LYS A 149 14.15 25.92 -7.45
C LYS A 149 14.68 26.07 -8.88
N HIS A 150 14.44 25.07 -9.72
CA HIS A 150 15.18 24.91 -10.98
C HIS A 150 14.37 25.11 -12.25
N TRP A 151 13.03 25.14 -12.21
CA TRP A 151 12.22 25.28 -13.43
C TRP A 151 12.09 26.73 -13.86
N HIS A 152 12.31 26.97 -15.15
CA HIS A 152 12.26 28.26 -15.83
C HIS A 152 11.31 28.20 -17.02
N TRP A 153 10.12 28.78 -16.84
CA TRP A 153 9.06 28.82 -17.86
C TRP A 153 8.22 30.08 -17.70
N ASN A 154 7.37 30.38 -18.68
CA ASN A 154 6.67 31.66 -18.81
C ASN A 154 5.76 32.03 -17.62
N LYS A 155 5.24 31.07 -16.86
CA LYS A 155 4.40 31.33 -15.67
C LYS A 155 5.08 30.95 -14.35
N ARG A 156 6.41 30.84 -14.32
CA ARG A 156 7.17 30.50 -13.11
C ARG A 156 6.81 31.37 -11.91
N ASN A 157 6.72 32.69 -12.10
CA ASN A 157 6.44 33.61 -10.99
C ASN A 157 5.01 33.41 -10.43
N GLU A 158 4.04 33.15 -11.30
CA GLU A 158 2.66 32.83 -10.90
C GLU A 158 2.64 31.50 -10.11
N PHE A 159 3.41 30.50 -10.57
CA PHE A 159 3.56 29.23 -9.86
C PHE A 159 4.21 29.38 -8.48
N LEU A 160 5.29 30.16 -8.35
CA LEU A 160 5.96 30.35 -7.06
C LEU A 160 5.14 31.16 -6.06
N ASN A 161 4.27 32.04 -6.55
CA ASN A 161 3.37 32.87 -5.73
C ASN A 161 2.02 32.19 -5.47
N ALA A 162 1.76 31.03 -6.07
CA ALA A 162 0.54 30.29 -5.87
C ALA A 162 0.40 29.84 -4.41
N SER A 163 -0.78 30.09 -3.83
CA SER A 163 -1.10 29.56 -2.51
C SER A 163 -1.39 28.05 -2.61
N ARG A 164 -0.84 27.28 -1.67
CA ARG A 164 -1.23 25.88 -1.50
C ARG A 164 -2.59 25.81 -0.83
N THR A 165 -3.50 25.07 -1.43
CA THR A 165 -4.84 24.87 -0.88
C THR A 165 -5.07 23.39 -0.62
N PRO A 166 -5.78 23.01 0.45
CA PRO A 166 -6.21 21.63 0.61
C PRO A 166 -7.15 21.26 -0.54
N TRP A 167 -6.87 20.13 -1.17
CA TRP A 167 -7.77 19.49 -2.12
C TRP A 167 -8.70 18.56 -1.34
N TRP A 168 -10.00 18.68 -1.59
CA TRP A 168 -11.05 17.94 -0.91
C TRP A 168 -11.71 16.95 -1.87
N PHE A 169 -12.04 15.77 -1.36
CA PHE A 169 -12.84 14.74 -2.01
C PHE A 169 -13.75 14.11 -0.96
N ASP A 170 -15.05 14.01 -1.22
CA ASP A 170 -16.05 13.47 -0.28
C ASP A 170 -15.90 14.00 1.15
N GLU A 171 -15.86 15.33 1.29
CA GLU A 171 -15.73 16.05 2.57
C GLU A 171 -14.44 15.74 3.37
N ARG A 172 -13.46 15.07 2.75
CA ARG A 172 -12.17 14.75 3.34
C ARG A 172 -11.06 15.43 2.57
N VAL A 173 -9.98 15.80 3.27
CA VAL A 173 -8.77 16.29 2.61
C VAL A 173 -8.12 15.13 1.87
N ALA A 174 -8.07 15.22 0.55
CA ALA A 174 -7.48 14.22 -0.35
C ALA A 174 -6.03 14.57 -0.73
N GLY A 175 -5.61 15.81 -0.54
CA GLY A 175 -4.23 16.23 -0.79
C GLY A 175 -4.03 17.73 -0.69
N GLY A 176 -2.89 18.21 -1.17
CA GLY A 176 -2.61 19.63 -1.36
C GLY A 176 -2.51 19.95 -2.85
N LEU A 177 -3.12 21.05 -3.27
CA LEU A 177 -3.10 21.54 -4.64
C LEU A 177 -2.34 22.86 -4.74
N GLU A 178 -1.52 22.98 -5.76
CA GLU A 178 -0.82 24.20 -6.11
C GLU A 178 -1.00 24.46 -7.60
N LEU A 179 -1.68 25.55 -7.90
CA LEU A 179 -1.99 25.97 -9.25
C LEU A 179 -1.60 27.45 -9.37
N PRO A 180 -0.97 27.88 -10.49
CA PRO A 180 -0.90 29.30 -10.84
C PRO A 180 -2.33 29.75 -11.14
N LEU A 181 -3.06 30.12 -10.09
CA LEU A 181 -4.43 30.57 -10.16
C LEU A 181 -4.46 32.09 -10.32
N PRO A 182 -5.43 32.63 -11.09
CA PRO A 182 -5.77 34.03 -11.00
C PRO A 182 -6.04 34.42 -9.52
N PRO A 183 -5.73 35.65 -9.09
CA PRO A 183 -5.84 36.07 -7.68
C PRO A 183 -7.22 35.83 -7.02
N ASN A 184 -8.27 35.66 -7.81
CA ASN A 184 -9.66 35.51 -7.37
C ASN A 184 -10.26 34.13 -7.69
N TYR A 185 -9.46 33.16 -8.11
CA TYR A 185 -9.95 31.81 -8.39
C TYR A 185 -9.98 30.98 -7.11
N HIS A 186 -11.18 30.62 -6.67
CA HIS A 186 -11.39 29.69 -5.57
C HIS A 186 -11.66 28.30 -6.15
N VAL A 187 -10.89 27.31 -5.71
CA VAL A 187 -11.18 25.91 -6.04
C VAL A 187 -12.46 25.53 -5.31
N VAL A 188 -13.58 25.52 -6.03
CA VAL A 188 -14.86 25.01 -5.53
C VAL A 188 -14.94 23.51 -5.77
N PRO A 189 -15.61 22.74 -4.89
CA PRO A 189 -15.79 21.29 -5.07
C PRO A 189 -16.34 20.92 -6.45
N GLN A 190 -17.17 21.78 -7.05
CA GLN A 190 -17.76 21.61 -8.37
C GLN A 190 -16.77 21.74 -9.54
N ASP A 191 -15.64 22.44 -9.35
CA ASP A 191 -14.58 22.57 -10.36
C ASP A 191 -13.57 21.41 -10.32
N THR A 192 -13.72 20.52 -9.33
CA THR A 192 -12.90 19.33 -9.19
C THR A 192 -13.44 18.27 -10.14
N ALA A 193 -12.60 17.74 -11.02
CA ALA A 193 -12.99 16.58 -11.82
C ALA A 193 -13.45 15.47 -10.87
N ALA A 194 -14.70 15.04 -10.99
CA ALA A 194 -15.17 13.85 -10.30
C ALA A 194 -14.32 12.68 -10.83
N TYR A 195 -13.53 12.07 -9.95
CA TYR A 195 -12.91 10.79 -10.26
C TYR A 195 -14.03 9.76 -10.21
N VAL A 196 -14.72 9.57 -11.34
CA VAL A 196 -15.66 8.48 -11.51
C VAL A 196 -14.82 7.26 -11.79
N ASP A 197 -14.71 6.38 -10.79
CA ASP A 197 -14.24 5.03 -11.01
C ASP A 197 -15.37 4.28 -11.74
N ASP A 198 -15.36 4.37 -13.07
CA ASP A 198 -16.35 3.73 -13.95
C ASP A 198 -16.40 2.20 -13.70
N ASP A 199 -15.31 1.59 -13.22
CA ASP A 199 -15.24 0.16 -12.92
C ASP A 199 -15.98 -0.20 -11.63
N LEU A 200 -15.98 0.69 -10.61
CA LEU A 200 -16.79 0.51 -9.40
C LEU A 200 -18.28 0.83 -9.63
N GLU A 201 -18.59 1.82 -10.49
CA GLU A 201 -19.97 2.16 -10.79
C GLU A 201 -20.67 1.09 -11.65
N GLY A 202 -19.95 0.46 -12.58
CA GLY A 202 -20.47 -0.65 -13.39
C GLY A 202 -20.81 -1.89 -12.58
N ILE A 203 -19.97 -2.24 -11.60
CA ILE A 203 -20.23 -3.35 -10.67
C ILE A 203 -21.38 -3.00 -9.73
N SER A 204 -21.44 -1.76 -9.23
CA SER A 204 -22.51 -1.29 -8.34
C SER A 204 -23.88 -1.26 -9.04
N LYS A 205 -23.95 -0.74 -10.27
CA LYS A 205 -25.20 -0.67 -11.05
C LYS A 205 -25.70 -2.04 -11.50
N THR A 206 -24.79 -2.98 -11.81
CA THR A 206 -25.17 -4.36 -12.17
C THR A 206 -25.72 -5.13 -10.96
N ILE A 207 -25.24 -4.84 -9.75
CA ILE A 207 -25.77 -5.43 -8.50
C ILE A 207 -27.09 -4.75 -8.08
N LEU A 208 -27.29 -3.47 -8.40
CA LEU A 208 -28.50 -2.71 -8.07
C LEU A 208 -29.68 -2.90 -9.04
N GLN A 209 -29.53 -3.70 -10.10
CA GLN A 209 -30.57 -3.96 -11.09
C GLN A 209 -31.28 -5.32 -10.95
N ILE A 210 -31.18 -5.98 -9.79
CA ILE A 210 -32.08 -7.10 -9.46
C ILE A 210 -33.41 -6.51 -8.97
N PRO A 211 -34.52 -6.64 -9.71
CA PRO A 211 -35.83 -6.22 -9.21
C PRO A 211 -36.46 -7.40 -8.46
N GLY A 212 -36.58 -7.29 -7.14
CA GLY A 212 -37.41 -8.21 -6.34
C GLY A 212 -36.95 -8.41 -4.90
N ASP A 213 -37.58 -7.65 -4.00
CA ASP A 213 -37.70 -7.78 -2.53
C ASP A 213 -36.52 -7.40 -1.60
N PRO A 214 -36.76 -6.59 -0.53
CA PRO A 214 -35.80 -6.35 0.55
C PRO A 214 -35.86 -7.53 1.56
N PRO A 215 -34.78 -7.85 2.33
CA PRO A 215 -34.36 -6.97 3.43
C PRO A 215 -32.87 -7.02 3.85
N SER A 216 -32.41 -5.91 4.45
CA SER A 216 -31.36 -5.83 5.49
C SER A 216 -30.32 -6.98 5.57
N GLY A 217 -29.35 -7.02 4.67
CA GLY A 217 -28.35 -8.10 4.62
C GLY A 217 -27.20 -7.98 5.63
N THR A 218 -26.75 -6.77 5.97
CA THR A 218 -25.51 -6.59 6.75
C THR A 218 -25.71 -6.75 8.25
N GLN A 219 -26.85 -6.36 8.81
CA GLN A 219 -27.16 -6.60 10.23
C GLN A 219 -27.51 -8.06 10.51
N ALA A 220 -28.24 -8.74 9.62
CA ALA A 220 -28.60 -10.14 9.78
C ALA A 220 -27.35 -11.06 9.72
N VAL A 221 -26.42 -10.80 8.79
CA VAL A 221 -25.18 -11.59 8.67
C VAL A 221 -24.26 -11.41 9.88
N MET A 222 -24.14 -10.18 10.42
CA MET A 222 -23.38 -9.96 11.66
C MET A 222 -24.02 -10.65 12.87
N VAL A 223 -25.35 -10.61 13.00
CA VAL A 223 -26.06 -11.27 14.11
C VAL A 223 -25.93 -12.79 14.03
N VAL A 224 -26.03 -13.38 12.83
CA VAL A 224 -25.88 -14.84 12.65
C VAL A 224 -24.45 -15.30 12.97
N SER A 225 -23.42 -14.55 12.56
CA SER A 225 -22.02 -14.87 12.88
C SER A 225 -21.75 -14.81 14.39
N LEU A 226 -22.30 -13.80 15.08
CA LEU A 226 -22.11 -13.64 16.52
C LEU A 226 -22.84 -14.75 17.31
N VAL A 227 -24.04 -15.15 16.89
CA VAL A 227 -24.79 -16.26 17.50
C VAL A 227 -24.08 -17.60 17.29
N LEU A 228 -23.55 -17.87 16.09
CA LEU A 228 -22.81 -19.10 15.81
C LEU A 228 -21.53 -19.21 16.65
N ASN A 229 -20.78 -18.11 16.81
CA ASN A 229 -19.57 -18.09 17.63
C ASN A 229 -19.89 -18.30 19.13
N VAL A 230 -20.98 -17.73 19.63
CA VAL A 230 -21.43 -17.94 21.02
C VAL A 230 -21.85 -19.40 21.25
N LEU A 231 -22.61 -19.99 20.32
CA LEU A 231 -22.99 -21.40 20.41
C LEU A 231 -21.78 -22.35 20.35
N LEU A 232 -20.77 -22.02 19.54
CA LEU A 232 -19.53 -22.78 19.46
C LEU A 232 -18.76 -22.75 20.80
N ILE A 233 -18.65 -21.58 21.41
CA ILE A 233 -18.00 -21.43 22.73
C ILE A 233 -18.76 -22.22 23.80
N LEU A 234 -20.09 -22.13 23.81
CA LEU A 234 -20.92 -22.89 24.75
C LEU A 234 -20.76 -24.41 24.55
N ALA A 235 -20.69 -24.89 23.31
CA ALA A 235 -20.48 -26.30 23.00
C ALA A 235 -19.10 -26.78 23.51
N ILE A 236 -18.05 -25.98 23.34
CA ILE A 236 -16.70 -26.28 23.86
C ILE A 236 -16.70 -26.34 25.38
N VAL A 237 -17.34 -25.38 26.06
CA VAL A 237 -17.44 -25.37 27.52
C VAL A 237 -18.24 -26.57 28.02
N CYS A 238 -19.38 -26.89 27.42
CA CYS A 238 -20.16 -28.08 27.74
C CYS A 238 -19.37 -29.37 27.50
N GLY A 239 -18.60 -29.45 26.41
CA GLY A 239 -17.72 -30.57 26.10
C GLY A 239 -16.61 -30.74 27.15
N ALA A 240 -15.99 -29.64 27.58
CA ALA A 240 -14.97 -29.66 28.64
C ALA A 240 -15.57 -30.09 29.99
N VAL A 241 -16.74 -29.57 30.37
CA VAL A 241 -17.45 -29.98 31.60
C VAL A 241 -17.86 -31.45 31.53
N TYR A 242 -18.35 -31.91 30.38
CA TYR A 242 -18.70 -33.31 30.17
C TYR A 242 -17.47 -34.20 30.28
N GLY A 243 -16.35 -33.83 29.64
CA GLY A 243 -15.08 -34.56 29.73
C GLY A 243 -14.54 -34.63 31.16
N LEU A 244 -14.59 -33.52 31.91
CA LEU A 244 -14.19 -33.49 33.32
C LEU A 244 -15.10 -34.35 34.20
N ARG A 245 -16.42 -34.35 33.94
CA ARG A 245 -17.38 -35.21 34.65
C ARG A 245 -17.21 -36.68 34.31
N TRP A 246 -16.94 -37.00 33.04
CA TRP A 246 -16.63 -38.36 32.60
C TRP A 246 -15.37 -38.87 33.28
N LYS A 247 -14.29 -38.08 33.25
CA LYS A 247 -13.03 -38.40 33.93
C LYS A 247 -13.22 -38.66 35.42
N ARG A 248 -13.98 -37.79 36.12
CA ARG A 248 -14.31 -38.00 37.54
C ARG A 248 -15.11 -39.29 37.77
N ARG A 249 -16.03 -39.67 36.89
CA ARG A 249 -16.77 -40.95 37.01
C ARG A 249 -15.88 -42.16 36.76
N THR A 250 -14.99 -42.11 35.76
CA THR A 250 -14.05 -43.21 35.50
C THR A 250 -13.04 -43.37 36.64
N ASP A 251 -12.55 -42.27 37.20
CA ASP A 251 -11.65 -42.30 38.36
C ASP A 251 -12.35 -42.89 39.59
N ALA A 252 -13.64 -42.56 39.81
CA ALA A 252 -14.45 -43.15 40.88
C ALA A 252 -14.79 -44.64 40.64
N TYR A 253 -15.00 -45.06 39.39
CA TYR A 253 -15.22 -46.46 39.03
C TYR A 253 -13.97 -47.30 39.27
N ASN A 254 -12.80 -46.79 38.86
CA ASN A 254 -11.51 -47.46 39.02
C ASN A 254 -11.11 -47.60 40.50
N TYR A 255 -11.42 -46.63 41.35
CA TYR A 255 -11.14 -46.75 42.80
C TYR A 255 -12.07 -47.76 43.49
N LYS A 256 -13.35 -47.83 43.10
CA LYS A 256 -14.32 -48.77 43.70
C LYS A 256 -13.99 -50.24 43.36
N THR A 257 -13.40 -50.50 42.19
CA THR A 257 -12.94 -51.84 41.80
C THR A 257 -11.65 -52.30 42.49
N VAL A 258 -10.83 -51.37 43.00
CA VAL A 258 -9.58 -51.70 43.70
C VAL A 258 -9.86 -52.04 45.18
N ASP A 259 -10.88 -51.44 45.81
CA ASP A 259 -11.26 -51.74 47.20
C ASP A 259 -12.00 -53.09 47.34
N GLU A 260 -12.88 -53.46 46.39
CA GLU A 260 -13.61 -54.74 46.50
C GLU A 260 -12.76 -55.98 46.14
N THR A 261 -11.66 -55.82 45.41
CA THR A 261 -10.75 -56.93 45.07
C THR A 261 -9.57 -57.09 46.03
N SER A 262 -9.32 -56.13 46.92
CA SER A 262 -8.19 -56.17 47.87
C SER A 262 -8.55 -56.64 49.28
N ILE A 263 -9.84 -56.81 49.62
CA ILE A 263 -10.26 -57.22 50.98
C ILE A 263 -10.57 -58.73 51.10
N THR A 264 -10.69 -59.50 50.01
CA THR A 264 -10.97 -60.95 50.09
C THR A 264 -9.76 -61.89 50.01
N THR A 265 -8.51 -61.38 50.02
CA THR A 265 -7.32 -62.24 49.82
C THR A 265 -6.23 -62.05 50.88
N SER A 266 -6.59 -61.76 52.14
CA SER A 266 -5.64 -61.69 53.27
C SER A 266 -6.11 -62.37 54.56
N THR A 267 -7.00 -63.37 54.46
CA THR A 267 -7.31 -64.30 55.57
C THR A 267 -7.41 -65.74 55.08
N MET A 268 -6.29 -66.30 54.61
CA MET A 268 -6.07 -67.75 54.61
C MET A 268 -4.58 -68.02 54.36
N PHE A 269 -3.80 -68.00 55.45
CA PHE A 269 -2.68 -68.89 55.73
C PHE A 269 -2.43 -68.86 57.23
#